data_AF-A0A392PDQ3-F1
#
_entry.id   AF-A0A392PDQ3-F1
#
_cell.length_a   1.000
_cell.length_b   1.000
_cell.length_c   1.000
_cell.angle_alpha   90.00
_cell.angle_beta   90.00
_cell.angle_gamma   90.00
#
_symmetry.space_group_name_H-M   'P 1'
#
loop_
_entity.id
_entity.type
_entity.pdbx_description
1 polymer ?
#
loop_
_entity_poly.entity_id
_entity_poly.type
_entity_poly.pdbx_seq_one_letter_code
_entity_poly.pdbx_strand_id
1 'polypeptide(L)'
;MQSFLNLLVEKHGAIDLEWLRDVPPDQAKEFLLSIRGLGLKSVECVRLLTLHHLAFPVDTNVGRIAVRLGWVPLQPLPESLQLHLLE
;
A
#
# COMPACT_ATOMS: atom_id res chain seq x y z
N MET A 1 -8.68 14.63 -0.30
CA MET A 1 -7.43 15.13 0.30
C MET A 1 -7.69 16.18 1.38
N GLN A 2 -8.28 17.35 1.09
CA GLN A 2 -8.57 18.37 2.11
C GLN A 2 -9.32 17.83 3.34
N SER A 3 -10.37 17.03 3.14
CA SER A 3 -11.13 16.42 4.24
C SER A 3 -10.29 15.49 5.12
N PHE A 4 -9.30 14.80 4.55
CA PHE A 4 -8.40 13.93 5.31
C PHE A 4 -7.43 14.75 6.16
N LEU A 5 -6.86 15.83 5.59
CA LEU A 5 -5.98 16.74 6.34
C LEU A 5 -6.73 17.40 7.50
N ASN A 6 -7.98 17.85 7.27
CA ASN A 6 -8.81 18.41 8.33
C ASN A 6 -9.10 17.37 9.44
N LEU A 7 -9.39 16.11 9.07
CA LEU A 7 -9.59 15.01 10.02
C LEU A 7 -8.35 14.75 10.87
N LEU A 8 -7.14 14.81 10.29
CA LEU A 8 -5.89 14.65 11.03
C LEU A 8 -5.70 15.76 12.06
N VAL A 9 -5.95 17.01 11.67
CA VAL A 9 -5.88 18.15 12.61
C VAL A 9 -6.92 18.00 13.72
N GLU A 10 -8.15 17.59 13.40
CA GLU A 10 -9.22 17.40 14.38
C GLU A 10 -8.90 16.28 15.38
N LYS A 11 -8.36 15.15 14.91
CA LYS A 11 -8.11 13.96 15.76
C LYS A 11 -6.75 13.95 16.45
N HIS A 12 -5.73 14.49 15.80
CA HIS A 12 -4.33 14.39 16.24
C HIS A 12 -3.68 15.75 16.52
N GLY A 13 -4.37 16.86 16.26
CA GLY A 13 -3.87 18.22 16.52
C GLY A 13 -2.83 18.72 15.52
N ALA A 14 -2.37 17.86 14.60
CA ALA A 14 -1.37 18.17 13.58
C ALA A 14 -1.58 17.33 12.31
N ILE A 15 -1.03 17.79 11.18
CA ILE A 15 -0.94 17.00 9.95
C ILE A 15 0.29 16.10 10.06
N ASP A 16 0.15 15.01 10.81
CA ASP A 16 1.22 14.06 11.07
C ASP A 16 0.71 12.61 11.04
N LEU A 17 1.57 11.71 10.55
CA LEU A 17 1.34 10.27 10.46
C LEU A 17 2.51 9.46 11.02
N GLU A 18 3.48 10.07 11.71
CA GLU A 18 4.64 9.37 12.27
C GLU A 18 4.25 8.25 13.26
N TRP A 19 3.09 8.38 13.92
CA TRP A 19 2.52 7.33 14.77
C TRP A 19 2.27 6.00 14.04
N LEU A 20 2.19 5.98 12.70
CA LEU A 20 2.07 4.73 11.92
C LEU A 20 3.30 3.82 12.05
N ARG A 21 4.45 4.34 12.49
CA ARG A 21 5.67 3.54 12.70
C ARG A 21 5.56 2.57 13.89
N ASP A 22 4.70 2.90 14.85
CA ASP A 22 4.52 2.11 16.08
C ASP A 22 3.31 1.17 15.99
N VAL A 23 2.61 1.17 14.85
CA VAL A 23 1.41 0.37 14.61
C VAL A 23 1.79 -0.94 13.91
N PRO A 24 1.15 -2.08 14.23
CA PRO A 24 1.38 -3.33 13.52
C PRO A 24 1.23 -3.18 11.99
N PRO A 25 2.08 -3.83 11.16
CA PRO A 25 2.11 -3.62 9.71
C PRO A 25 0.78 -3.80 8.97
N ASP A 26 -0.07 -4.71 9.44
CA ASP A 26 -1.39 -4.99 8.86
C ASP A 26 -2.39 -3.89 9.18
N GLN A 27 -2.39 -3.39 10.42
CA GLN A 27 -3.23 -2.26 10.82
C GLN A 27 -2.82 -0.97 10.12
N ALA A 28 -1.51 -0.74 9.92
CA ALA A 28 -1.02 0.38 9.14
C ALA A 28 -1.50 0.30 7.68
N LYS A 29 -1.51 -0.92 7.09
CA LYS A 29 -2.05 -1.15 5.73
C LYS A 29 -3.54 -0.85 5.66
N GLU A 30 -4.33 -1.37 6.59
CA GLU A 30 -5.77 -1.13 6.67
C GLU A 30 -6.08 0.37 6.81
N PHE A 31 -5.38 1.07 7.70
CA PHE A 31 -5.54 2.50 7.87
C PHE A 31 -5.23 3.26 6.57
N LEU A 32 -4.09 2.99 5.92
CA LEU A 32 -3.70 3.65 4.68
C LEU A 32 -4.70 3.37 3.53
N LEU A 33 -5.23 2.15 3.45
CA LEU A 33 -6.27 1.77 2.47
C LEU A 33 -7.62 2.45 2.76
N SER A 34 -7.88 2.85 4.00
CA SER A 34 -9.10 3.57 4.36
C SER A 34 -9.10 5.03 3.87
N ILE A 35 -7.93 5.56 3.50
CA ILE A 35 -7.79 6.95 3.02
C ILE A 35 -8.31 7.04 1.58
N ARG A 36 -9.43 7.72 1.39
CA ARG A 36 -10.03 7.97 0.06
C ARG A 36 -8.99 8.56 -0.90
N GLY A 37 -8.68 7.81 -1.95
CA GLY A 37 -7.73 8.18 -3.01
C GLY A 37 -6.38 7.46 -2.93
N LEU A 38 -6.10 6.73 -1.85
CA LEU A 38 -4.97 5.80 -1.80
C LEU A 38 -5.44 4.41 -2.24
N GLY A 39 -4.88 3.94 -3.35
CA GLY A 39 -5.03 2.55 -3.80
C GLY A 39 -3.88 1.67 -3.30
N LEU A 40 -4.03 0.36 -3.45
CA LEU A 40 -3.07 -0.64 -2.98
C LEU A 40 -1.62 -0.35 -3.38
N LYS A 41 -1.37 -0.02 -4.66
CA LYS A 41 -0.02 0.31 -5.13
C LYS A 41 0.62 1.43 -4.30
N SER A 42 -0.12 2.50 -4.03
CA SER A 42 0.36 3.65 -3.25
C SER A 42 0.60 3.26 -1.79
N VAL A 43 -0.31 2.47 -1.21
CA VAL A 43 -0.17 1.96 0.16
C VAL A 43 1.07 1.09 0.30
N GLU A 44 1.31 0.16 -0.63
CA GLU A 44 2.50 -0.69 -0.61
C GLU A 44 3.80 0.12 -0.79
N CYS A 45 3.78 1.22 -1.57
CA CYS A 45 4.91 2.14 -1.63
C CYS A 45 5.21 2.80 -0.27
N VAL A 46 4.18 3.29 0.44
CA VAL A 46 4.36 3.90 1.77
C VAL A 46 4.86 2.87 2.78
N ARG A 47 4.26 1.66 2.77
CA ARG A 47 4.68 0.55 3.63
C ARG A 47 6.16 0.20 3.40
N LEU A 48 6.58 0.05 2.15
CA LEU A 48 7.95 -0.31 1.80
C LEU A 48 8.94 0.83 2.07
N LEU A 49 8.69 2.02 1.53
CA LEU A 49 9.67 3.10 1.45
C LEU A 49 9.69 4.02 2.67
N THR A 50 8.60 4.11 3.41
CA THR A 50 8.46 5.04 4.55
C THR A 50 8.41 4.31 5.88
N LEU A 51 7.60 3.24 5.97
CA LEU A 51 7.42 2.47 7.21
C LEU A 51 8.38 1.28 7.34
N HIS A 52 9.13 0.96 6.27
CA HIS A 52 10.08 -0.16 6.21
C HIS A 52 9.44 -1.53 6.51
N HIS A 53 8.16 -1.67 6.19
CA HIS A 53 7.45 -2.94 6.26
C HIS A 53 7.83 -3.83 5.08
N LEU A 54 7.73 -5.15 5.26
CA LEU A 54 7.79 -6.10 4.14
C LEU A 54 6.55 -5.88 3.25
N ALA A 55 6.80 -5.32 2.08
CA ALA A 55 5.78 -4.85 1.15
C ALA A 55 6.31 -4.89 -0.29
N PHE A 56 5.43 -5.14 -1.26
CA PHE A 56 5.82 -5.26 -2.65
C PHE A 56 4.91 -4.42 -3.56
N PRO A 57 5.26 -3.14 -3.83
CA PRO A 57 4.48 -2.29 -4.72
C PRO A 57 4.66 -2.73 -6.18
N VAL A 58 3.57 -3.16 -6.82
CA VAL A 58 3.54 -3.58 -8.22
C VAL A 58 2.88 -2.50 -9.05
N ASP A 59 3.64 -1.93 -9.98
CA ASP A 59 3.11 -1.10 -11.05
C ASP A 59 3.09 -1.84 -12.39
N THR A 60 2.69 -1.14 -13.44
CA THR A 60 2.64 -1.67 -14.80
C THR A 60 4.00 -2.19 -15.28
N ASN A 61 5.11 -1.58 -14.85
CA ASN A 61 6.45 -2.01 -15.27
C ASN A 61 6.90 -3.25 -14.50
N VAL A 62 6.72 -3.25 -13.17
CA VAL A 62 7.00 -4.40 -12.31
C VAL A 62 6.19 -5.61 -12.76
N GLY A 63 4.87 -5.45 -12.94
CA GLY A 63 4.01 -6.53 -13.41
C GLY A 63 4.43 -7.05 -14.78
N ARG A 64 4.77 -6.16 -15.72
CA ARG A 64 5.22 -6.55 -17.06
C ARG A 64 6.56 -7.30 -17.04
N ILE A 65 7.49 -6.92 -16.17
CA ILE A 65 8.77 -7.64 -16.01
C ILE A 65 8.52 -9.00 -15.37
N ALA A 66 7.72 -9.07 -14.31
CA ALA A 66 7.39 -10.32 -13.62
C ALA A 66 6.77 -11.36 -14.58
N VAL A 67 5.85 -10.93 -15.45
CA VAL A 67 5.28 -11.79 -16.51
C VAL A 67 6.34 -12.23 -17.52
N ARG A 68 7.20 -11.32 -17.99
CA ARG A 68 8.26 -11.65 -18.98
C ARG A 68 9.31 -12.60 -18.44
N LEU A 69 9.60 -12.53 -17.14
CA LEU A 69 10.51 -13.44 -16.46
C LEU A 69 9.84 -14.77 -16.11
N GLY A 70 8.53 -14.93 -16.37
CA GLY A 70 7.78 -16.14 -16.07
C GLY A 70 7.44 -16.32 -14.58
N TRP A 71 7.52 -15.26 -13.78
CA TRP A 71 7.18 -15.30 -12.34
C TRP A 71 5.67 -15.31 -12.10
N VAL A 72 4.90 -14.81 -13.07
CA VAL A 72 3.44 -14.77 -13.04
C VAL A 72 2.93 -15.28 -14.39
N PRO A 73 1.88 -16.12 -14.42
CA PRO A 73 1.29 -16.57 -15.68
C PRO A 73 0.78 -15.38 -16.52
N LEU A 74 0.74 -15.57 -17.84
CA LEU A 74 0.12 -14.61 -18.76
C LEU A 74 -1.41 -14.56 -18.59
N GLN A 75 -2.00 -15.61 -18.03
CA GLN A 75 -3.40 -15.62 -17.63
C GLN A 75 -3.57 -14.74 -16.38
N PRO A 76 -4.75 -14.13 -16.17
CA PRO A 76 -5.04 -13.46 -14.91
C PRO A 76 -4.75 -14.40 -13.75
N LEU A 77 -4.11 -13.88 -12.69
CA LEU A 77 -4.10 -14.59 -11.41
C LEU A 77 -5.57 -14.91 -11.02
N PRO A 78 -5.82 -15.99 -10.28
CA PRO A 78 -7.14 -16.23 -9.70
C PRO A 78 -7.68 -14.93 -9.08
N GLU A 79 -8.97 -14.62 -9.25
CA GLU A 79 -9.52 -13.30 -8.87
C GLU A 79 -9.19 -12.87 -7.42
N SER A 80 -8.95 -13.84 -6.53
CA SER A 80 -8.58 -13.62 -5.13
C SER A 80 -7.10 -13.31 -4.89
N LEU A 81 -6.19 -13.61 -5.83
CA LEU A 81 -4.75 -13.51 -5.63
C LEU A 81 -4.16 -12.32 -6.39
N GLN A 82 -3.62 -11.36 -5.64
CA GLN A 82 -2.96 -10.18 -6.18
C GLN A 82 -1.44 -10.34 -6.11
N LEU A 83 -0.72 -9.83 -7.12
CA LEU A 83 0.75 -9.96 -7.17
C LEU A 83 1.45 -9.36 -5.94
N HIS A 84 0.87 -8.32 -5.34
CA HIS A 84 1.36 -7.67 -4.12
C HIS A 84 1.30 -8.58 -2.87
N LEU A 85 0.67 -9.75 -2.98
CA LEU A 85 0.48 -10.72 -1.89
C LEU A 85 1.29 -12.02 -2.10
N LEU A 86 2.12 -12.10 -3.15
CA LEU A 86 3.04 -13.22 -3.31
C LEU A 86 4.20 -13.08 -2.33
N GLU A 87 4.48 -14.14 -1.55
CA GLU A 87 5.69 -14.30 -0.73
C GLU A 87 6.88 -14.75 -1.58
#